data_AF-A0A935YA15-F1
#
_entry.id   AF-A0A935YA15-F1
#
_cell.length_a   1.000
_cell.length_b   1.000
_cell.length_c   1.000
_cell.angle_alpha   90.00
_cell.angle_beta   90.00
_cell.angle_gamma   90.00
#
_symmetry.space_group_name_H-M   'P 1'
#
loop_
_entity.id
_entity.type
_entity.pdbx_description
1 polymer ?
#
loop_
_entity_poly.entity_id
_entity_poly.type
_entity_poly.pdbx_seq_one_letter_code
_entity_poly.pdbx_strand_id
1 'polypeptide(L)'
;MSTAFLWQNYGQSTIGARSDIENVPIERLQDFYRKYYQPDNAVLTVAGKSMKKTLQLVTEYFGKLARPTRQLIPTYTAEPTQDGERSVGLRRVGDVQAPACMYHIPPGSPPCSSYGCID
;
A
#
# COMPACT_ATOMS: atom_id res chain seq x y z
N MET A 1 1.03 12.55 2.13
CA MET A 1 0.13 13.45 2.88
C MET A 1 0.81 13.83 4.19
N SER A 2 2.04 14.35 4.08
CA SER A 2 3.02 14.38 5.18
C SER A 2 2.64 15.29 6.35
N THR A 3 1.80 16.28 6.11
CA THR A 3 1.29 17.19 7.14
C THR A 3 0.08 16.61 7.87
N ALA A 4 -0.69 15.76 7.19
CA ALA A 4 -1.85 15.08 7.75
C ALA A 4 -1.44 13.83 8.56
N PHE A 5 -0.47 13.05 8.09
CA PHE A 5 0.04 11.86 8.77
C PHE A 5 1.53 12.00 9.05
N LEU A 6 1.90 12.04 10.33
CA LEU A 6 3.28 12.20 10.77
C LEU A 6 3.99 10.87 10.96
N TRP A 7 3.30 9.88 11.52
CA TRP A 7 3.91 8.60 11.92
C TRP A 7 3.55 7.47 10.97
N GLN A 8 2.38 7.55 10.34
CA GLN A 8 1.98 6.60 9.32
C GLN A 8 2.70 6.83 7.98
N ASN A 9 2.94 5.73 7.27
CA ASN A 9 3.55 5.76 5.94
C ASN A 9 2.72 6.52 4.88
N TYR A 10 1.42 6.76 5.11
CA TYR A 10 0.61 7.66 4.26
C TYR A 10 1.12 9.11 4.25
N GLY A 11 1.93 9.48 5.23
CA GLY A 11 2.68 10.73 5.23
C GLY A 11 3.66 10.81 4.06
N GLN A 12 4.31 9.69 3.76
CA GLN A 12 5.34 9.57 2.73
C GLN A 12 4.75 9.54 1.33
N SER A 13 5.53 10.02 0.36
CA SER A 13 5.17 9.92 -1.06
C SER A 13 5.38 8.50 -1.56
N THR A 14 4.46 7.98 -2.38
CA THR A 14 4.60 6.64 -2.97
C THR A 14 5.80 6.53 -3.91
N ILE A 15 6.19 7.63 -4.56
CA ILE A 15 7.40 7.68 -5.39
C ILE A 15 8.69 7.80 -4.56
N GLY A 16 8.58 8.09 -3.25
CA GLY A 16 9.71 8.38 -2.38
C GLY A 16 10.26 9.81 -2.52
N ALA A 17 11.29 10.12 -1.75
CA ALA A 17 12.05 11.35 -1.93
C ALA A 17 13.05 11.20 -3.08
N ARG A 18 13.39 12.32 -3.74
CA ARG A 18 14.35 12.31 -4.87
C ARG A 18 15.69 11.70 -4.47
N SER A 19 16.19 12.03 -3.28
CA SER A 19 17.42 11.48 -2.73
C SER A 19 17.38 9.97 -2.59
N ASP A 20 16.23 9.40 -2.24
CA ASP A 20 16.08 7.95 -2.08
C ASP A 20 16.15 7.27 -3.44
N ILE A 21 15.53 7.86 -4.47
CA ILE A 21 15.58 7.33 -5.85
C ILE A 21 17.01 7.36 -6.38
N GLU A 22 17.75 8.44 -6.13
CA GLU A 22 19.10 8.63 -6.68
C GLU A 22 20.18 7.81 -5.94
N ASN A 23 19.97 7.47 -4.67
CA ASN A 23 21.03 6.88 -3.82
C ASN A 23 20.69 5.51 -3.22
N VAL A 24 19.52 4.93 -3.50
CA VAL A 24 19.18 3.62 -2.94
C VAL A 24 20.11 2.52 -3.49
N PRO A 25 20.78 1.74 -2.62
CA PRO A 25 21.61 0.63 -3.07
C PRO A 25 20.74 -0.50 -3.65
N ILE A 26 21.21 -1.15 -4.71
CA ILE A 26 20.44 -2.16 -5.45
C ILE A 26 20.07 -3.36 -4.58
N GLU A 27 20.90 -3.69 -3.59
CA GLU A 27 20.66 -4.78 -2.64
C GLU A 27 19.36 -4.54 -1.87
N ARG A 28 19.09 -3.29 -1.46
CA ARG A 28 17.86 -2.92 -0.76
C ARG A 28 16.62 -3.10 -1.64
N LEU A 29 16.73 -2.82 -2.93
CA LEU A 29 15.64 -3.03 -3.89
C LEU A 29 15.36 -4.53 -4.09
N GLN A 30 16.41 -5.34 -4.22
CA GLN A 30 16.26 -6.78 -4.35
C GLN A 30 15.68 -7.41 -3.08
N ASP A 31 16.12 -6.95 -1.91
CA ASP A 31 15.60 -7.40 -0.62
C ASP A 31 14.15 -7.00 -0.44
N PHE A 32 13.76 -5.79 -0.86
CA PHE A 32 12.36 -5.37 -0.87
C PHE A 32 11.51 -6.28 -1.76
N TYR A 33 11.96 -6.57 -2.98
CA TYR A 33 11.27 -7.47 -3.89
C TYR A 33 11.10 -8.87 -3.28
N ARG A 34 12.19 -9.48 -2.81
CA ARG A 34 12.17 -10.78 -2.13
C ARG A 34 11.32 -10.75 -0.85
N LYS A 35 11.17 -9.58 -0.22
CA LYS A 35 10.37 -9.39 0.98
C LYS A 35 8.87 -9.36 0.69
N TYR A 36 8.43 -8.54 -0.26
CA TYR A 36 7.00 -8.25 -0.42
C TYR A 36 6.33 -9.01 -1.57
N TYR A 37 7.09 -9.46 -2.58
CA TYR A 37 6.56 -10.21 -3.72
C TYR A 37 6.54 -11.71 -3.42
N GLN A 38 5.60 -12.11 -2.58
CA GLN A 38 5.41 -13.49 -2.15
C GLN A 38 4.03 -14.01 -2.59
N PRO A 39 3.89 -15.30 -2.97
CA PRO A 39 2.62 -15.85 -3.43
C PRO A 39 1.52 -15.84 -2.37
N ASP A 40 1.86 -15.89 -1.08
CA ASP A 40 0.90 -15.78 0.04
C ASP A 40 0.53 -14.34 0.40
N ASN A 41 1.18 -13.35 -0.23
CA ASN A 41 0.87 -11.92 -0.12
C ASN A 41 0.31 -11.34 -1.44
N ALA A 42 -0.11 -12.18 -2.38
CA ALA A 42 -0.61 -11.77 -3.68
C ALA A 42 -2.09 -12.17 -3.88
N VAL A 43 -2.86 -11.31 -4.54
CA VAL A 43 -4.24 -11.59 -4.96
C VAL A 43 -4.32 -11.48 -6.47
N LEU A 44 -4.77 -12.57 -7.12
CA LEU A 44 -5.03 -12.59 -8.56
C LEU A 44 -6.54 -12.50 -8.80
N THR A 45 -6.99 -11.40 -9.37
CA THR A 45 -8.38 -11.19 -9.75
C THR A 45 -8.56 -11.44 -11.24
N VAL A 46 -9.44 -12.38 -11.62
CA VAL A 46 -9.80 -12.63 -13.02
C VAL A 46 -11.28 -12.41 -13.22
N ALA A 47 -11.63 -11.57 -14.20
CA ALA A 47 -13.01 -11.30 -14.59
C ALA A 47 -13.22 -11.71 -16.05
N GLY A 48 -14.25 -12.51 -16.32
CA GLY A 48 -14.58 -12.94 -17.68
C GLY A 48 -15.43 -14.20 -17.75
N LYS A 49 -15.76 -14.62 -18.97
CA LYS A 49 -16.73 -15.70 -19.24
C LYS A 49 -16.18 -17.12 -19.05
N SER A 50 -14.87 -17.33 -19.19
CA SER A 50 -14.27 -18.67 -19.17
C SER A 50 -13.42 -18.90 -17.91
N MET A 51 -14.06 -19.30 -16.82
CA MET A 51 -13.36 -19.52 -15.55
C MET A 51 -12.57 -20.84 -15.52
N LYS A 52 -13.09 -21.90 -16.17
CA LYS A 52 -12.52 -23.26 -16.06
C LYS A 52 -11.11 -23.37 -16.68
N LYS A 53 -10.92 -22.80 -17.88
CA LYS A 53 -9.59 -22.77 -18.54
C LYS A 53 -8.61 -21.89 -17.78
N THR A 54 -9.10 -20.76 -17.27
CA THR A 54 -8.30 -19.82 -16.47
C THR A 54 -7.75 -20.49 -15.21
N LEU A 55 -8.59 -21.22 -14.46
CA LEU A 55 -8.14 -21.91 -13.24
C LEU A 55 -7.07 -22.97 -13.50
N GLN A 56 -7.12 -23.65 -14.66
CA GLN A 56 -6.08 -24.60 -15.06
C GLN A 56 -4.75 -23.89 -15.29
N LEU A 57 -4.76 -22.78 -16.04
CA LEU A 57 -3.56 -21.98 -16.29
C LEU A 57 -3.00 -21.37 -14.98
N VAL A 58 -3.87 -20.88 -14.11
CA VAL A 58 -3.45 -20.33 -12.80
C VAL A 58 -2.72 -21.39 -11.99
N THR A 59 -3.26 -22.60 -11.92
CA THR A 59 -2.59 -23.72 -11.23
C THR A 59 -1.27 -24.08 -11.91
N GLU A 60 -1.23 -24.10 -13.24
CA GLU A 60 -0.03 -24.47 -14.01
C GLU A 60 1.14 -23.49 -13.83
N TYR A 61 0.85 -22.18 -13.82
CA TYR A 61 1.87 -21.13 -13.71
C TYR A 61 2.20 -20.79 -12.27
N PHE A 62 1.20 -20.58 -11.41
CA PHE A 62 1.41 -20.10 -10.04
C PHE A 62 1.46 -21.23 -9.00
N GLY A 63 0.88 -22.40 -9.28
CA GLY A 63 0.87 -23.53 -8.34
C GLY A 63 2.25 -24.15 -8.08
N LYS A 64 3.23 -23.89 -8.97
CA LYS A 64 4.62 -24.34 -8.81
C LYS A 64 5.44 -23.43 -7.88
N LEU A 65 4.92 -22.26 -7.51
CA LEU A 65 5.62 -21.32 -6.65
C LEU A 65 5.61 -21.82 -5.21
N ALA A 66 6.79 -21.95 -4.61
CA ALA A 66 6.91 -22.37 -3.22
C ALA A 66 6.34 -21.28 -2.30
N ARG A 67 5.53 -21.70 -1.32
CA ARG A 67 5.11 -20.81 -0.25
C ARG A 67 6.33 -20.46 0.61
N PRO A 68 6.64 -19.19 0.82
CA PRO A 68 7.79 -18.79 1.62
C PRO A 68 7.55 -19.07 3.11
N THR A 69 8.63 -19.33 3.84
CA THR A 69 8.59 -19.56 5.29
C THR A 69 8.52 -18.27 6.11
N ARG A 70 8.95 -17.14 5.52
CA ARG A 70 8.96 -15.84 6.16
C ARG A 70 7.56 -15.24 6.21
N GLN A 71 7.13 -14.84 7.41
CA GLN A 71 5.91 -14.08 7.63
C GLN A 71 6.17 -12.57 7.56
N LEU A 72 5.22 -11.84 6.97
CA LEU A 72 5.22 -10.38 6.99
C LEU A 72 4.66 -9.89 8.33
N ILE A 73 5.41 -9.01 8.99
CA ILE A 73 4.95 -8.38 10.22
C ILE A 73 4.07 -7.19 9.82
N PRO A 74 2.83 -7.11 10.33
CA PRO A 74 1.96 -5.97 10.07
C PRO A 74 2.55 -4.69 10.67
N THR A 75 2.19 -3.55 10.09
CA THR A 75 2.54 -2.25 10.66
C THR A 75 1.84 -2.09 12.02
N TYR A 76 2.60 -1.80 13.07
CA TYR A 76 2.10 -1.56 14.43
C TYR A 76 2.07 -0.07 14.80
N THR A 77 2.61 0.80 13.95
CA THR A 77 2.61 2.25 14.14
C THR A 77 1.19 2.80 13.93
N ALA A 78 0.60 3.31 14.99
CA ALA A 78 -0.64 4.08 14.94
C ALA A 78 -0.34 5.57 14.74
N GLU A 79 -1.26 6.29 14.08
CA GLU A 79 -1.18 7.75 14.07
C GLU A 79 -1.71 8.27 15.41
N PRO A 80 -1.01 9.20 16.08
CA PRO A 80 -1.54 9.83 17.28
C PRO A 80 -2.77 10.67 16.94
N THR A 81 -3.62 10.91 17.94
CA THR A 81 -4.72 11.87 17.79
C THR A 81 -4.17 13.23 17.38
N GLN A 82 -4.81 13.86 16.39
CA GLN A 82 -4.42 15.19 15.96
C GLN A 82 -4.85 16.23 17.00
N ASP A 83 -3.88 16.79 17.72
CA ASP A 83 -4.12 17.76 18.80
C ASP A 83 -4.48 19.18 18.32
N GLY A 84 -4.49 19.44 17.01
CA GLY A 84 -4.82 20.76 16.46
C GLY A 84 -4.64 20.88 14.94
N GLU A 85 -5.07 22.01 14.38
CA GLU A 85 -4.94 22.32 12.95
C GLU A 85 -3.46 22.37 12.53
N ARG A 86 -3.18 21.88 11.32
CA ARG A 86 -1.87 21.97 10.67
C ARG A 86 -2.06 22.54 9.28
N SER A 87 -1.35 23.63 8.97
CA SER A 87 -1.40 24.29 7.66
C SER A 87 0.00 24.36 7.04
N VAL A 88 0.07 24.22 5.71
CA VAL A 88 1.30 24.39 4.94
C VAL A 88 1.02 25.23 3.71
N GLY A 89 1.77 26.33 3.59
CA GLY A 89 1.78 27.17 2.39
C GLY A 89 2.92 26.77 1.48
N LEU A 90 2.60 26.30 0.27
CA LEU A 90 3.59 25.97 -0.75
C LEU A 90 3.59 27.06 -1.83
N ARG A 91 4.73 27.72 -2.01
CA ARG A 91 4.93 28.71 -3.07
C ARG A 91 5.69 28.08 -4.22
N ARG A 92 5.11 28.10 -5.42
CA ARG A 92 5.71 27.62 -6.67
C ARG A 92 5.40 28.58 -7.81
N VAL A 93 6.18 28.51 -8.87
CA VAL A 93 5.94 29.26 -10.10
C VAL A 93 4.68 28.69 -10.77
N GLY A 94 3.68 29.54 -10.98
CA GLY A 94 2.43 29.19 -11.63
C GLY A 94 1.32 30.21 -11.32
N ASP A 95 0.37 30.36 -12.23
CA ASP A 95 -0.70 31.36 -12.11
C ASP A 95 -1.94 30.86 -11.37
N VAL A 96 -1.99 29.56 -11.06
CA VAL A 96 -3.16 28.91 -10.43
C VAL A 96 -2.87 28.61 -8.96
N GLN A 97 -3.75 29.08 -8.08
CA GLN A 97 -3.75 28.74 -6.66
C GLN A 97 -4.65 27.53 -6.41
N ALA A 98 -4.16 26.54 -5.66
CA ALA A 98 -4.90 25.32 -5.33
C ALA A 98 -4.97 25.12 -3.81
N PRO A 99 -6.09 25.47 -3.16
CA PRO A 99 -6.30 25.13 -1.76
C PRO A 99 -6.74 23.66 -1.62
N ALA A 100 -6.31 23.00 -0.54
CA ALA A 100 -6.74 21.67 -0.18
C ALA A 100 -6.97 21.58 1.34
N CYS A 101 -8.08 21.00 1.75
CA CYS A 101 -8.41 20.72 3.16
C CYS A 101 -8.55 19.21 3.34
N MET A 102 -8.00 18.69 4.44
CA MET A 102 -8.04 17.27 4.77
C MET A 102 -8.42 17.11 6.24
N TYR A 103 -9.24 16.11 6.54
CA TYR A 103 -9.70 15.80 7.89
C TYR A 103 -9.41 14.33 8.20
N HIS A 104 -8.98 14.05 9.43
CA HIS A 104 -8.97 12.69 9.94
C HIS A 104 -10.40 12.22 10.17
N ILE A 105 -10.75 11.10 9.56
CA ILE A 105 -12.04 10.43 9.74
C ILE A 105 -11.81 9.02 10.27
N PRO A 106 -12.81 8.40 10.92
CA PRO A 106 -12.73 6.99 11.28
C PRO A 106 -12.37 6.12 10.06
N PRO A 107 -11.63 5.02 10.26
CA PRO A 107 -11.34 4.10 9.17
C PRO A 107 -12.65 3.58 8.57
N GLY A 108 -12.63 3.31 7.27
CA GLY A 108 -13.73 2.61 6.61
C GLY A 108 -14.02 1.28 7.30
N SER A 109 -15.23 0.75 7.12
CA SER A 109 -15.59 -0.55 7.66
C SER A 109 -14.51 -1.59 7.32
N PRO A 110 -14.15 -2.47 8.28
CA PRO A 110 -13.21 -3.54 7.99
C PRO A 110 -13.72 -4.31 6.77
N PRO A 111 -12.83 -4.76 5.86
CA PRO A 111 -13.24 -5.52 4.71
C PRO A 111 -14.04 -6.72 5.21
N CYS A 112 -15.34 -6.70 4.97
CA CYS A 112 -16.18 -7.87 5.08
C CYS A 112 -15.61 -8.84 4.05
N SER A 113 -14.84 -9.82 4.53
CA SER A 113 -14.48 -10.99 3.75
C SER A 113 -15.78 -11.47 3.11
N SER A 114 -15.80 -11.63 1.79
CA SER A 114 -16.95 -12.15 1.04
C SER A 114 -17.37 -13.57 1.44
N TYR A 115 -16.76 -14.12 2.49
CA TYR A 115 -17.14 -15.32 3.20
C TYR A 115 -17.47 -14.96 4.66
N GLY A 116 -18.73 -14.59 4.89
CA GLY A 116 -19.44 -14.79 6.15
C GLY A 116 -19.03 -13.92 7.34
N CYS A 117 -19.63 -12.74 7.46
CA CYS A 117 -20.07 -12.27 8.77
C CYS A 117 -21.41 -12.95 9.08
N ILE A 118 -21.38 -14.05 9.82
CA ILE A 118 -22.52 -14.57 10.56
C ILE A 118 -22.05 -14.66 12.01
N ASP A 119 -22.71 -13.85 12.83
CA ASP A 119 -22.69 -13.69 14.29
C ASP A 119 -21.40 -13.21 14.98
#